data_AF-A0A8B0SHH3-F1
#
_entry.id   AF-A0A8B0SHH3-F1
#
_cell.length_a   1.000
_cell.length_b   1.000
_cell.length_c   1.000
_cell.angle_alpha   90.00
_cell.angle_beta   90.00
_cell.angle_gamma   90.00
#
_symmetry.space_group_name_H-M   'P 1'
#
loop_
_entity.id
_entity.type
_entity.pdbx_description
1 polymer ?
#
loop_
_entity_poly.entity_id
_entity_poly.type
_entity_poly.pdbx_seq_one_letter_code
_entity_poly.pdbx_strand_id
1 'polypeptide(L)'
;MRQPDAVPLLDILENSEPVIVPHLYFAECANALWKYVSHSLLDTEQSVGRLEELMSLPNEIVDDQSLAVEALSLASLHNHPVYDMLYIVLARRHACGLLTKDKRLANLATQLGITVFPARQHYRVNKHPAQAHRTQTHHTPHAYGTVQLPNDSCLGSLKLIHGFL
;
A
#
# COMPACT_ATOMS: atom_id res chain seq x y z
N MET A 1 -8.70 -19.46 -0.09
CA MET A 1 -9.76 -18.45 -0.18
C MET A 1 -9.12 -17.08 -0.05
N ARG A 2 -9.04 -16.27 -1.12
CA ARG A 2 -8.46 -14.91 -1.04
C ARG A 2 -9.38 -14.05 -0.17
N GLN A 3 -8.85 -13.31 0.79
CA GLN A 3 -9.66 -12.34 1.53
C GLN A 3 -10.21 -11.30 0.54
N PRO A 4 -11.45 -10.82 0.71
CA PRO A 4 -12.05 -9.83 -0.20
C PRO A 4 -11.22 -8.53 -0.29
N ASP A 5 -10.44 -8.23 0.75
CA ASP A 5 -9.54 -7.07 0.81
C ASP A 5 -8.22 -7.26 0.04
N ALA A 6 -7.95 -8.46 -0.51
CA ALA A 6 -6.74 -8.75 -1.26
C ALA A 6 -6.81 -8.26 -2.72
N VAL A 7 -8.02 -8.11 -3.27
CA VAL A 7 -8.22 -7.71 -4.69
C VAL A 7 -7.79 -6.26 -4.94
N PRO A 8 -8.17 -5.26 -4.12
CA PRO A 8 -7.71 -3.87 -4.31
C PRO A 8 -6.19 -3.73 -4.15
N LEU A 9 -5.56 -4.70 -3.48
CA LEU A 9 -4.14 -4.67 -3.20
C LEU A 9 -3.30 -5.12 -4.39
N LEU A 10 -3.73 -6.19 -5.05
CA LEU A 10 -3.08 -6.70 -6.24
C LEU A 10 -3.12 -5.67 -7.35
N ASP A 11 -4.25 -4.96 -7.51
CA ASP A 11 -4.36 -3.84 -8.44
C ASP A 11 -3.37 -2.70 -8.12
N ILE A 12 -3.11 -2.44 -6.84
CA ILE A 12 -2.12 -1.44 -6.41
C ILE A 12 -0.70 -1.92 -6.71
N LEU A 13 -0.41 -3.21 -6.58
CA LEU A 13 0.91 -3.79 -6.89
C LEU A 13 1.13 -3.98 -8.40
N GLU A 14 0.08 -4.21 -9.18
CA GLU A 14 0.13 -4.37 -10.64
C GLU A 14 0.39 -3.04 -11.37
N ASN A 15 0.08 -1.90 -10.73
CA ASN A 15 0.51 -0.58 -11.20
C ASN A 15 1.98 -0.32 -10.88
N SER A 16 2.88 -1.03 -11.58
CA SER A 16 4.28 -0.74 -11.98
C SER A 16 5.20 0.12 -11.09
N GLU A 17 4.89 0.32 -9.82
CA GLU A 17 5.69 1.10 -8.88
C GLU A 17 6.55 0.17 -8.03
N PRO A 18 7.83 0.51 -7.81
CA PRO A 18 8.72 -0.41 -7.13
C PRO A 18 8.32 -0.58 -5.67
N VAL A 19 8.46 -1.80 -5.19
CA VAL A 19 8.19 -2.20 -3.81
C VAL A 19 9.50 -2.25 -3.04
N ILE A 20 9.57 -1.52 -1.94
CA ILE A 20 10.70 -1.60 -1.00
C ILE A 20 10.20 -2.18 0.31
N VAL A 21 11.01 -2.98 0.98
CA VAL A 21 10.70 -3.54 2.30
C VAL A 21 11.93 -3.57 3.22
N PRO A 22 11.76 -3.51 4.55
CA PRO A 22 12.82 -3.86 5.48
C PRO A 22 13.01 -5.38 5.48
N HIS A 23 14.18 -5.88 5.88
CA HIS A 23 14.43 -7.33 5.98
C HIS A 23 13.45 -8.03 6.95
N LEU A 24 12.94 -7.30 7.94
CA LEU A 24 11.88 -7.76 8.86
C LEU A 24 10.62 -8.30 8.14
N TYR A 25 10.31 -7.78 6.95
CA TYR A 25 9.13 -8.16 6.15
C TYR A 25 8.98 -9.68 6.01
N PHE A 26 10.07 -10.41 5.75
CA PHE A 26 10.02 -11.86 5.55
C PHE A 26 9.60 -12.61 6.81
N ALA A 27 10.09 -12.17 7.97
CA ALA A 27 9.72 -12.77 9.25
C ALA A 27 8.25 -12.46 9.60
N GLU A 28 7.75 -11.26 9.26
CA GLU A 28 6.34 -10.92 9.44
C GLU A 28 5.42 -11.75 8.54
N CYS A 29 5.77 -11.92 7.26
CA CYS A 29 5.03 -12.78 6.33
C CYS A 29 4.98 -14.23 6.83
N ALA A 30 6.13 -14.79 7.24
CA ALA A 30 6.19 -16.15 7.77
C ALA A 30 5.37 -16.30 9.06
N ASN A 31 5.49 -15.36 10.00
CA ASN A 31 4.72 -15.37 11.25
C ASN A 31 3.21 -15.25 10.99
N ALA A 32 2.81 -14.43 10.01
CA ALA A 32 1.42 -14.29 9.68
C ALA A 32 0.87 -15.59 9.05
N LEU A 33 1.55 -16.18 8.08
CA LEU A 33 1.17 -17.48 7.50
C LEU A 33 1.13 -18.60 8.55
N TRP A 34 2.08 -18.62 9.48
CA TRP A 34 2.06 -19.55 10.61
C TRP A 34 0.78 -19.45 11.45
N LYS A 35 0.26 -18.23 11.68
CA LYS A 35 -1.03 -18.06 12.37
C LYS A 35 -2.19 -18.70 11.58
N TYR A 36 -2.20 -18.66 10.25
CA TYR A 36 -3.25 -19.34 9.48
C TYR A 36 -3.14 -20.87 9.59
N VAL A 37 -1.92 -21.40 9.52
CA VAL A 37 -1.67 -22.84 9.71
C VAL A 37 -2.06 -23.27 11.12
N SER A 38 -1.70 -22.50 12.16
CA SER A 38 -2.00 -22.83 13.56
C SER A 38 -3.49 -22.83 13.89
N HIS A 39 -4.31 -22.13 13.09
CA HIS A 39 -5.76 -22.10 13.21
C HIS A 39 -6.45 -23.02 12.19
N SER A 40 -5.71 -23.90 11.52
CA SER A 40 -6.21 -24.83 10.48
C SER A 40 -6.95 -24.14 9.33
N LEU A 41 -6.61 -22.87 9.05
CA LEU A 41 -7.20 -22.06 7.98
C LEU A 41 -6.42 -22.19 6.66
N LEU A 42 -5.20 -22.72 6.72
CA LEU A 42 -4.32 -22.95 5.59
C LEU A 42 -3.49 -24.21 5.84
N ASP A 43 -3.27 -25.01 4.79
CA ASP A 43 -2.37 -26.15 4.87
C ASP A 43 -0.89 -25.69 4.86
N THR A 44 0.01 -26.52 5.40
CA THR A 44 1.44 -26.21 5.46
C THR A 44 2.06 -26.06 4.07
N GLU A 45 1.76 -26.95 3.12
CA GLU A 45 2.28 -26.87 1.74
C GLU A 45 1.78 -25.59 1.06
N GLN A 46 0.49 -25.28 1.26
CA GLN A 46 -0.10 -24.04 0.76
C GLN A 46 0.57 -22.80 1.39
N SER A 47 0.92 -22.85 2.67
CA SER A 47 1.58 -21.74 3.35
C SER A 47 2.98 -21.47 2.81
N VAL A 48 3.74 -22.51 2.48
CA VAL A 48 5.08 -22.38 1.87
C VAL A 48 4.98 -21.72 0.50
N GLY A 49 4.09 -22.21 -0.38
CA GLY A 49 3.89 -21.59 -1.70
C GLY A 49 3.45 -20.13 -1.62
N ARG A 50 2.64 -19.76 -0.61
CA ARG A 50 2.26 -18.35 -0.38
C ARG A 50 3.43 -17.51 0.11
N LEU A 51 4.31 -18.08 0.94
CA LEU A 51 5.51 -17.37 1.39
C LEU A 51 6.46 -17.08 0.22
N GLU A 52 6.65 -18.04 -0.68
CA GLU A 52 7.45 -17.87 -1.91
C GLU A 52 6.88 -16.76 -2.80
N GLU A 53 5.56 -16.72 -3.00
CA GLU A 53 4.89 -15.63 -3.71
C GLU A 53 5.18 -14.27 -3.05
N LEU A 54 5.02 -14.16 -1.71
CA LEU A 54 5.29 -12.92 -0.96
C LEU A 54 6.77 -12.50 -1.04
N MET A 55 7.70 -13.45 -0.98
CA MET A 55 9.14 -13.19 -1.09
C MET A 55 9.55 -12.63 -2.44
N SER A 56 8.76 -12.87 -3.49
CA SER A 56 9.02 -12.37 -4.84
C SER A 56 8.50 -10.95 -5.11
N LEU A 57 7.70 -10.38 -4.19
CA LEU A 57 7.09 -9.07 -4.38
C LEU A 57 8.06 -7.88 -4.28
N PRO A 58 9.01 -7.83 -3.32
CA PRO A 58 9.88 -6.68 -3.16
C PRO A 58 10.86 -6.52 -4.32
N ASN A 59 11.02 -5.29 -4.81
CA ASN A 59 12.07 -4.91 -5.76
C ASN A 59 13.38 -4.59 -5.03
N GLU A 60 13.30 -4.03 -3.82
CA GLU A 60 14.45 -3.68 -2.99
C GLU A 60 14.20 -4.12 -1.54
N ILE A 61 15.25 -4.66 -0.92
CA ILE A 61 15.27 -5.09 0.47
C ILE A 61 16.32 -4.25 1.19
N VAL A 62 15.90 -3.54 2.23
CA VAL A 62 16.78 -2.71 3.06
C VAL A 62 17.07 -3.41 4.37
N ASP A 63 18.35 -3.43 4.75
CA ASP A 63 18.81 -4.04 5.99
C ASP A 63 18.27 -3.30 7.23
N ASP A 64 17.70 -4.05 8.16
CA ASP A 64 17.05 -3.53 9.38
C ASP A 64 18.07 -2.77 10.26
N GLN A 65 19.33 -3.23 10.29
CA GLN A 65 20.38 -2.59 11.08
C GLN A 65 20.60 -1.14 10.67
N SER A 66 20.48 -0.85 9.37
CA SER A 66 20.64 0.51 8.81
C SER A 66 19.51 1.48 9.22
N LEU A 67 18.38 0.95 9.67
CA LEU A 67 17.17 1.69 10.05
C LEU A 67 17.01 1.78 11.58
N ALA A 68 17.62 0.84 12.33
CA ALA A 68 17.34 0.59 13.75
C ALA A 68 17.51 1.81 14.67
N VAL A 69 18.56 2.61 14.51
CA VAL A 69 18.82 3.78 15.38
C VAL A 69 17.74 4.85 15.21
N GLU A 70 17.36 5.13 13.97
CA GLU A 70 16.32 6.09 13.65
C GLU A 70 14.94 5.57 14.07
N ALA A 71 14.70 4.27 13.86
CA ALA A 71 13.46 3.61 14.26
C ALA A 71 13.26 3.64 15.78
N LEU A 72 14.32 3.39 16.58
CA LEU A 72 14.26 3.50 18.03
C LEU A 72 13.96 4.93 18.49
N SER A 73 14.56 5.91 17.83
CA SER A 73 14.35 7.33 18.14
C SER A 73 12.91 7.76 17.87
N LEU A 74 12.34 7.36 16.72
CA LEU A 74 10.94 7.61 16.39
C LEU A 74 9.97 6.82 17.29
N ALA A 75 10.29 5.57 17.60
CA ALA A 75 9.50 4.73 18.51
C ALA A 75 9.33 5.39 19.87
N SER A 76 10.43 5.95 20.40
CA SER A 76 10.44 6.66 21.67
C SER A 76 9.63 7.96 21.60
N LEU A 77 9.75 8.71 20.49
CA LEU A 77 9.03 9.98 20.30
C LEU A 77 7.52 9.77 20.17
N HIS A 78 7.10 8.73 19.46
CA HIS A 78 5.69 8.48 19.13
C HIS A 78 5.03 7.40 19.99
N ASN A 79 5.76 6.83 20.95
CA ASN A 79 5.32 5.70 21.78
C ASN A 79 4.70 4.57 20.93
N HIS A 80 5.45 4.11 19.93
CA HIS A 80 5.04 3.10 18.95
C HIS A 80 6.08 1.98 18.87
N PRO A 81 5.69 0.71 18.63
CA PRO A 81 6.64 -0.37 18.46
C PRO A 81 7.73 -0.08 17.41
N VAL A 82 8.96 -0.49 17.73
CA VAL A 82 10.13 -0.28 16.86
C VAL A 82 9.97 -0.96 15.50
N TYR A 83 9.34 -2.13 15.45
CA TYR A 83 9.07 -2.89 14.23
C TYR A 83 8.29 -2.04 13.21
N ASP A 84 7.21 -1.40 13.65
CA ASP A 84 6.43 -0.49 12.80
C ASP A 84 7.26 0.73 12.37
N MET A 85 8.18 1.20 13.23
CA MET A 85 9.04 2.34 12.92
C MET A 85 10.09 2.05 11.85
N LEU A 86 10.50 0.79 11.66
CA LEU A 86 11.38 0.42 10.54
C LEU A 86 10.71 0.78 9.21
N TYR A 87 9.41 0.52 9.08
CA TYR A 87 8.64 0.88 7.91
C TYR A 87 8.46 2.40 7.76
N ILE A 88 8.22 3.12 8.85
CA ILE A 88 8.12 4.60 8.81
C ILE A 88 9.44 5.25 8.39
N VAL A 89 10.57 4.81 8.94
CA VAL A 89 11.89 5.31 8.56
C VAL A 89 12.16 5.04 7.10
N LEU A 90 11.90 3.82 6.65
CA LEU A 90 12.10 3.43 5.27
C LEU A 90 11.22 4.25 4.31
N ALA A 91 9.95 4.48 4.69
CA ALA A 91 9.05 5.34 3.94
C ALA A 91 9.57 6.78 3.79
N ARG A 92 10.10 7.34 4.87
CA ARG A 92 10.66 8.71 4.86
C ARG A 92 11.95 8.81 4.05
N ARG A 93 12.86 7.84 4.17
CA ARG A 93 14.16 7.85 3.46
C ARG A 93 14.00 7.77 1.94
N HIS A 94 12.99 7.03 1.47
CA HIS A 94 12.76 6.80 0.05
C HIS A 94 11.59 7.63 -0.51
N ALA A 95 11.03 8.55 0.28
CA ALA A 95 9.86 9.36 -0.06
C ALA A 95 8.69 8.51 -0.65
N CYS A 96 8.45 7.35 -0.03
CA CYS A 96 7.53 6.35 -0.53
C CYS A 96 6.25 6.28 0.32
N GLY A 97 5.17 5.76 -0.26
CA GLY A 97 3.92 5.58 0.46
C GLY A 97 3.89 4.24 1.21
N LEU A 98 3.09 4.17 2.28
CA LEU A 98 2.94 3.01 3.14
C LEU A 98 1.65 2.24 2.84
N LEU A 99 1.78 0.97 2.49
CA LEU A 99 0.70 0.01 2.36
C LEU A 99 0.60 -0.79 3.67
N THR A 100 -0.42 -0.53 4.49
CA THR A 100 -0.59 -1.24 5.77
C THR A 100 -2.06 -1.48 6.10
N LYS A 101 -2.36 -2.63 6.70
CA LYS A 101 -3.67 -2.89 7.31
C LYS A 101 -3.76 -2.42 8.76
N ASP A 102 -2.63 -2.07 9.39
CA ASP A 102 -2.60 -1.58 10.76
C ASP A 102 -3.09 -0.13 10.80
N LYS A 103 -4.27 0.08 11.42
CA LYS A 103 -4.89 1.40 11.55
C LYS A 103 -4.08 2.37 12.41
N ARG A 104 -3.41 1.86 13.45
CA ARG A 104 -2.61 2.68 14.35
C ARG A 104 -1.38 3.20 13.60
N LEU A 105 -0.71 2.32 12.87
CA LEU A 105 0.41 2.70 12.02
C LEU A 105 -0.01 3.62 10.87
N ALA A 106 -1.11 3.33 10.18
CA ALA A 106 -1.66 4.17 9.11
C ALA A 106 -1.93 5.60 9.59
N ASN A 107 -2.53 5.76 10.78
CA ASN A 107 -2.79 7.06 11.36
C ASN A 107 -1.49 7.81 11.67
N LEU A 108 -0.49 7.13 12.25
CA LEU A 108 0.80 7.73 12.54
C LEU A 108 1.55 8.12 11.27
N ALA A 109 1.56 7.26 10.24
CA ALA A 109 2.16 7.55 8.94
C ALA A 109 1.56 8.82 8.32
N THR A 110 0.23 8.94 8.35
CA THR A 110 -0.48 10.13 7.86
C THR A 110 -0.09 11.39 8.63
N GLN A 111 0.04 11.31 9.97
CA GLN A 111 0.50 12.43 10.80
C GLN A 111 1.93 12.87 10.47
N LEU A 112 2.76 11.94 10.00
CA LEU A 112 4.14 12.17 9.60
C LEU A 112 4.27 12.57 8.12
N GLY A 113 3.15 12.81 7.42
CA GLY A 113 3.14 13.23 6.01
C GLY A 113 3.42 12.10 5.01
N ILE A 114 3.31 10.84 5.43
CA ILE A 114 3.49 9.66 4.57
C ILE A 114 2.14 9.28 3.98
N THR A 115 2.06 9.13 2.66
CA THR A 115 0.86 8.66 1.96
C THR A 115 0.56 7.21 2.36
N VAL A 116 -0.70 6.90 2.73
CA VAL A 116 -1.11 5.54 3.11
C VAL A 116 -2.07 4.93 2.09
N PHE A 117 -1.83 3.66 1.76
CA PHE A 117 -2.62 2.87 0.83
C PHE A 117 -3.43 1.73 1.51
N PRO A 118 -4.62 1.37 1.01
CA PRO A 118 -5.35 2.03 -0.08
C PRO A 118 -5.82 3.41 0.37
N ALA A 119 -5.47 4.46 -0.40
CA ALA A 119 -5.98 5.80 -0.15
C ALA A 119 -7.50 5.69 -0.12
N ARG A 120 -8.18 6.23 0.89
CA ARG A 120 -9.66 6.19 0.99
C ARG A 120 -10.26 6.66 -0.33
N GLN A 121 -10.62 5.73 -1.20
CA GLN A 121 -11.30 6.07 -2.43
C GLN A 121 -12.75 6.31 -2.05
N HIS A 122 -13.24 7.53 -2.29
CA HIS A 122 -14.65 7.71 -2.55
C HIS A 122 -15.00 6.76 -3.70
N TYR A 123 -15.57 5.61 -3.39
CA TYR A 123 -16.07 4.66 -4.36
C TYR A 123 -17.24 5.30 -5.11
N ARG A 124 -16.94 6.09 -6.15
CA ARG A 124 -17.92 6.43 -7.18
C ARG A 124 -18.09 5.16 -8.01
N VAL A 125 -19.18 4.44 -7.75
CA VAL A 125 -19.68 3.41 -8.66
C VAL A 125 -19.98 4.09 -10.00
N ASN A 126 -19.04 4.04 -10.94
CA ASN A 126 -19.37 4.28 -12.33
C ASN A 126 -20.04 3.03 -12.88
N LYS A 127 -21.36 2.91 -12.68
CA LYS A 127 -22.19 2.00 -13.47
C LYS A 127 -22.21 2.52 -14.91
N HIS A 128 -21.48 1.93 -15.84
CA HIS A 128 -21.73 2.03 -17.28
C HIS A 128 -21.46 0.64 -17.91
N PRO A 129 -22.06 0.23 -19.05
CA PRO A 129 -22.90 0.99 -19.97
C PRO A 129 -24.24 0.29 -20.31
N ALA A 130 -25.25 1.04 -20.74
CA ALA A 130 -26.34 0.49 -21.55
C ALA A 130 -26.49 1.39 -22.78
N GLN A 131 -26.18 0.80 -23.93
CA GLN A 131 -26.28 1.40 -25.25
C GLN A 131 -27.75 1.66 -25.61
N ALA A 132 -28.05 2.83 -26.18
CA ALA A 132 -29.18 3.02 -27.08
C ALA A 132 -28.96 4.26 -27.96
N HIS A 133 -29.58 4.25 -29.13
CA HIS A 133 -29.17 4.92 -30.36
C HIS A 133 -29.33 6.46 -30.45
N ARG A 134 -28.51 7.02 -31.35
CA ARG A 134 -28.68 8.24 -32.19
C ARG A 134 -30.05 8.93 -32.15
N THR A 135 -30.03 10.26 -31.97
CA THR A 135 -30.29 11.23 -33.06
C THR A 135 -29.66 12.61 -32.75
N GLN A 136 -29.24 13.31 -33.81
CA GLN A 136 -28.61 14.64 -33.82
C GLN A 136 -29.63 15.78 -33.57
N THR A 137 -29.18 16.89 -32.98
CA THR A 137 -29.34 18.27 -33.51
C THR A 137 -28.49 19.30 -32.75
N HIS A 138 -28.06 20.33 -33.49
CA HIS A 138 -27.19 21.47 -33.17
C HIS A 138 -27.59 22.33 -31.95
N HIS A 139 -26.60 22.97 -31.28
CA HIS A 139 -26.53 24.43 -30.95
C HIS A 139 -25.37 24.74 -29.95
N THR A 140 -24.40 25.59 -30.33
CA THR A 140 -23.44 26.34 -29.47
C THR A 140 -23.99 27.77 -29.27
N PRO A 141 -23.71 28.57 -28.20
CA PRO A 141 -22.38 28.72 -27.56
C PRO A 141 -22.34 29.15 -26.06
N HIS A 142 -21.10 29.30 -25.55
CA HIS A 142 -20.60 30.14 -24.43
C HIS A 142 -21.09 29.92 -22.97
N ALA A 143 -20.16 29.56 -22.07
CA ALA A 143 -19.67 30.46 -21.00
C ALA A 143 -18.67 29.76 -20.04
N TYR A 144 -17.53 30.42 -19.84
CA TYR A 144 -16.63 30.48 -18.66
C TYR A 144 -16.47 29.25 -17.74
N GLY A 145 -15.27 28.68 -17.80
CA GLY A 145 -14.71 27.83 -16.74
C GLY A 145 -13.19 27.87 -16.77
N THR A 146 -12.59 28.92 -16.22
CA THR A 146 -11.15 28.93 -15.86
C THR A 146 -11.01 28.52 -14.40
N VAL A 147 -10.49 27.32 -14.16
CA VAL A 147 -9.50 27.07 -13.09
C VAL A 147 -8.53 26.04 -13.65
N GLN A 148 -7.38 26.53 -14.09
CA GLN A 148 -6.22 25.72 -14.36
C GLN A 148 -5.40 25.74 -13.06
N LEU A 149 -5.22 24.58 -12.44
CA LEU A 149 -4.06 24.33 -11.59
C LEU A 149 -3.18 23.28 -12.30
N PRO A 150 -1.88 23.57 -12.44
CA PRO A 150 -0.96 22.85 -13.32
C PRO A 150 -0.40 21.59 -12.66
N ASN A 151 -0.01 20.64 -13.52
CA ASN A 151 1.12 19.72 -13.37
C ASN A 151 1.62 19.42 -11.95
N ASP A 152 1.09 18.37 -11.32
CA ASP A 152 1.90 17.51 -10.47
C ASP A 152 2.32 16.29 -11.31
N SER A 153 3.25 16.57 -12.21
CA SER A 153 4.09 15.54 -12.80
C SER A 153 4.98 14.97 -11.69
N CYS A 154 5.01 13.65 -11.59
CA CYS A 154 6.12 12.90 -11.01
C CYS A 154 6.28 12.94 -9.48
N LEU A 155 5.41 12.23 -8.77
CA LEU A 155 5.86 11.42 -7.63
C LEU A 155 5.64 9.96 -8.05
N GLY A 156 6.67 9.35 -8.62
CA GLY A 156 6.70 7.89 -8.82
C GLY A 156 6.52 7.25 -7.45
N SER A 157 5.33 6.74 -7.17
CA SER A 157 4.89 6.41 -5.82
C SER A 157 5.38 5.02 -5.47
N LEU A 158 6.66 4.93 -5.15
CA LEU A 158 7.26 3.75 -4.55
C LEU A 158 6.38 3.27 -3.36
N LYS A 159 6.15 1.97 -3.24
CA LYS A 159 5.20 1.40 -2.26
C LYS A 159 5.93 0.57 -1.23
N LEU A 160 5.62 0.80 0.04
CA LEU A 160 6.16 0.04 1.16
C LEU A 160 5.13 -0.93 1.69
N ILE A 161 5.41 -2.23 1.67
CA ILE A 161 4.45 -3.25 2.11
C ILE A 161 4.67 -3.57 3.59
N HIS A 162 3.75 -3.15 4.45
CA HIS A 162 3.72 -3.52 5.87
C HIS A 162 2.55 -4.46 6.16
N GLY A 163 2.85 -5.63 6.73
CA GLY A 163 1.85 -6.51 7.34
C GLY A 163 0.71 -6.91 6.40
N PHE A 164 1.02 -7.71 5.38
CA PHE A 164 0.01 -8.55 4.76
C PHE A 164 -0.11 -9.82 5.57
N LEU A 165 -1.09 -9.83 6.48
CA LEU A 165 -2.01 -10.92 6.81
C LEU A 165 -2.60 -10.72 8.21
#